data_AF-A0A9D8R4T9-F1
#
_entry.id   AF-A0A9D8R4T9-F1
#
_cell.length_a   1.000
_cell.length_b   1.000
_cell.length_c   1.000
_cell.angle_alpha   90.00
_cell.angle_beta   90.00
_cell.angle_gamma   90.00
#
_symmetry.space_group_name_H-M   'P 1'
#
loop_
_entity.id
_entity.type
_entity.pdbx_description
1 polymer ?
#
loop_
_entity_poly.entity_id
_entity_poly.type
_entity_poly.pdbx_seq_one_letter_code
_entity_poly.pdbx_strand_id
1 'polypeptide(L)'
;MKKIVAFAGFALLAVGAFAQTNLQVFYDLGKDRKLVTTTLEMFKGDDWGSTFFFVDYDYTTKDQRDADIYGTQSTYMEIERALNFWQESSLGALSAHVEFQAGRFGNFSARNWLFGAEYFL
;
A
#
# COMPACT_ATOMS: atom_id res chain seq x y z
N MET A 1 -0.94 -26.13 26.36
CA MET A 1 -0.07 -26.85 25.38
C MET A 1 -0.70 -26.98 24.01
N LYS A 2 -1.84 -27.69 23.82
CA LYS A 2 -2.48 -27.86 22.49
C LYS A 2 -2.78 -26.55 21.72
N LYS A 3 -3.23 -25.51 22.42
CA LYS A 3 -3.50 -24.17 21.83
C LYS A 3 -2.23 -23.43 21.39
N ILE A 4 -1.13 -23.61 22.13
CA ILE A 4 0.18 -23.01 21.81
C ILE A 4 0.78 -23.70 20.59
N VAL A 5 0.66 -25.03 20.51
CA VAL A 5 1.08 -25.81 19.35
C VAL A 5 0.27 -25.45 18.11
N ALA A 6 -1.05 -25.27 18.23
CA ALA A 6 -1.90 -24.82 17.13
C ALA A 6 -1.53 -23.41 16.64
N PHE A 7 -1.28 -22.48 17.57
CA PHE A 7 -0.87 -21.11 17.23
C PHE A 7 0.51 -21.08 16.56
N ALA A 8 1.49 -21.84 17.08
CA ALA A 8 2.81 -21.98 16.48
C ALA A 8 2.76 -22.62 15.08
N GLY A 9 1.89 -23.62 14.89
CA GLY A 9 1.64 -24.21 13.56
C GLY A 9 1.05 -23.21 12.57
N PHE A 10 0.11 -22.37 13.01
CA PHE A 10 -0.48 -21.32 12.17
C PHE A 10 0.52 -20.23 11.80
N ALA A 11 1.39 -19.82 12.74
CA ALA A 11 2.46 -18.87 12.48
C ALA A 11 3.51 -19.42 11.49
N LEU A 12 3.85 -20.71 11.57
CA LEU A 12 4.76 -21.37 10.62
C LEU A 12 4.17 -21.47 9.20
N LEU A 13 2.86 -21.67 9.05
CA LEU A 13 2.20 -21.64 7.75
C LEU A 13 2.22 -20.25 7.10
N ALA A 14 2.20 -19.18 7.91
CA ALA A 14 2.28 -17.81 7.41
C ALA A 14 3.68 -17.47 6.84
N VAL A 15 4.75 -18.10 7.34
CA VAL A 15 6.13 -17.90 6.84
C VAL A 15 6.33 -18.56 5.47
N GLY A 16 5.55 -19.59 5.13
CA GLY A 16 5.62 -20.28 3.83
C GLY A 16 4.81 -19.63 2.71
N ALA A 17 4.05 -18.56 2.99
CA ALA A 17 3.27 -17.85 1.99
C ALA A 17 4.17 -16.82 1.29
N PHE A 18 4.41 -17.00 -0.01
CA PHE A 18 4.96 -15.96 -0.90
C PHE A 18 3.90 -14.90 -1.21
N ALA A 19 3.32 -14.30 -0.17
CA ALA A 19 2.34 -13.24 -0.35
C ALA A 19 3.06 -12.04 -0.97
N GLN A 20 2.73 -11.72 -2.21
CA GLN A 20 3.20 -10.50 -2.90
C GLN A 20 2.44 -9.26 -2.44
N THR A 21 1.35 -9.44 -1.68
CA THR A 21 0.52 -8.39 -1.14
C THR A 21 0.57 -8.43 0.39
N ASN A 22 0.86 -7.30 1.01
CA ASN A 22 0.95 -7.14 2.45
C ASN A 22 -0.22 -6.29 2.97
N LEU A 23 -0.83 -6.72 4.07
CA LEU A 23 -1.75 -5.90 4.85
C LEU A 23 -1.07 -5.50 6.15
N GLN A 24 -0.74 -4.22 6.27
CA GLN A 24 -0.13 -3.61 7.44
C GLN A 24 -1.18 -2.88 8.28
N VAL A 25 -0.96 -2.85 9.59
CA VAL A 25 -1.74 -2.02 10.53
C VAL A 25 -0.76 -1.25 11.40
N PHE A 26 -0.85 0.08 11.38
CA PHE A 26 0.00 0.96 12.19
C PHE A 26 -0.82 1.97 12.98
N TYR A 27 -0.20 2.49 14.03
CA TYR A 27 -0.72 3.62 14.79
C TYR A 27 0.23 4.79 14.63
N ASP A 28 -0.27 5.90 14.11
CA ASP A 28 0.50 7.12 13.92
C ASP A 28 0.73 7.81 15.28
N LEU A 29 2.01 8.09 15.59
CA LEU A 29 2.45 8.72 16.83
C LEU A 29 2.65 10.24 16.68
N GLY A 30 2.31 10.79 15.52
CA GLY A 30 2.33 12.22 15.26
C GLY A 30 1.42 12.98 16.22
N LYS A 31 1.89 14.14 16.69
CA LYS A 31 1.18 14.98 17.67
C LYS A 31 -0.28 15.22 17.29
N ASP A 32 -0.54 15.45 16.00
CA ASP A 32 -1.86 15.74 15.42
C ASP A 32 -2.38 14.62 14.49
N ARG A 33 -1.74 13.44 14.53
CA ARG A 33 -2.08 12.28 13.70
C ARG A 33 -2.07 11.03 14.57
N LYS A 34 -3.05 10.90 15.47
CA LYS A 34 -3.18 9.73 16.37
C LYS A 34 -4.20 8.73 15.82
N LEU A 35 -3.94 8.27 14.61
CA LEU A 35 -4.86 7.45 13.82
C LEU A 35 -4.33 6.02 13.76
N VAL A 36 -5.26 5.06 13.77
CA VAL A 36 -4.94 3.71 13.29
C VAL A 36 -5.09 3.74 11.78
N THR A 37 -4.14 3.17 11.06
CA THR A 37 -4.18 3.10 9.60
C THR A 37 -3.92 1.67 9.16
N THR A 38 -4.68 1.23 8.18
CA THR A 38 -4.37 0.01 7.44
C THR A 38 -3.82 0.35 6.08
N THR A 39 -2.75 -0.32 5.67
CA THR A 39 -2.21 -0.24 4.30
C THR A 39 -2.26 -1.61 3.66
N LEU A 40 -2.94 -1.72 2.52
CA LEU A 40 -2.85 -2.87 1.63
C LEU A 40 -1.91 -2.53 0.49
N GLU A 41 -0.76 -3.17 0.40
CA GLU A 41 0.29 -2.85 -0.59
C GLU A 41 0.81 -4.08 -1.32
N MET A 42 1.39 -3.88 -2.50
CA MET A 42 2.04 -4.93 -3.29
C MET A 42 3.13 -4.31 -4.17
N PHE A 43 4.27 -4.99 -4.27
CA PHE A 43 5.24 -4.79 -5.35
C PHE A 43 5.43 -6.12 -6.09
N LYS A 44 5.29 -6.09 -7.42
CA LYS A 44 5.45 -7.30 -8.24
C LYS A 44 6.05 -6.97 -9.60
N GLY A 45 7.21 -7.58 -9.87
CA GLY A 45 7.77 -7.67 -11.22
C GLY A 45 7.08 -8.74 -12.07
N ASP A 46 7.05 -8.53 -13.38
CA ASP A 46 6.63 -9.48 -14.40
C ASP A 46 7.44 -9.27 -15.69
N ASP A 47 7.14 -10.05 -16.73
CA ASP A 47 7.88 -10.09 -17.99
C ASP A 47 7.91 -8.74 -18.72
N TRP A 48 7.06 -7.78 -18.37
CA TRP A 48 6.94 -6.47 -19.03
C TRP A 48 7.20 -5.30 -18.07
N GLY A 49 7.89 -5.56 -16.95
CA GLY A 49 8.29 -4.55 -15.97
C GLY A 49 7.76 -4.83 -14.56
N SER A 50 7.15 -3.85 -13.90
CA SER A 50 6.67 -4.00 -12.52
C SER A 50 5.42 -3.19 -12.22
N THR A 51 4.64 -3.69 -11.27
CA THR A 51 3.48 -3.03 -10.71
C THR A 51 3.70 -2.81 -9.22
N PHE A 52 3.41 -1.60 -8.76
CA PHE A 52 3.30 -1.28 -7.35
C PHE A 52 1.92 -0.69 -7.08
N PHE A 53 1.36 -0.98 -5.92
CA PHE A 53 0.18 -0.26 -5.44
C PHE A 53 0.18 -0.23 -3.92
N PHE A 54 -0.53 0.75 -3.39
CA PHE A 54 -1.01 0.71 -2.02
C PHE A 54 -2.37 1.39 -1.85
N VAL A 55 -3.08 0.99 -0.81
CA VAL A 55 -4.34 1.61 -0.37
C VAL A 55 -4.28 1.80 1.13
N ASP A 56 -4.41 3.06 1.56
CA ASP A 56 -4.46 3.46 2.96
C ASP A 56 -5.89 3.78 3.39
N TYR A 57 -6.23 3.36 4.60
CA TYR A 57 -7.40 3.81 5.32
C TYR A 57 -7.02 4.30 6.71
N ASP A 58 -7.20 5.60 6.96
CA ASP A 58 -7.07 6.16 8.30
C ASP A 58 -8.41 6.04 9.03
N TYR A 59 -8.40 5.46 10.23
CA TYR A 59 -9.58 5.31 11.07
C TYR A 59 -9.58 6.37 12.17
N THR A 60 -10.72 7.04 12.35
CA THR A 60 -10.87 7.98 13.48
C THR A 60 -11.18 7.21 14.76
N THR A 61 -10.67 7.71 15.89
CA THR A 61 -11.05 7.25 17.22
C THR A 61 -11.90 8.30 17.93
N LYS A 62 -12.73 7.86 18.88
CA LYS A 62 -13.73 8.67 19.60
C LYS A 62 -13.16 9.93 20.27
N ASP A 63 -11.87 9.92 20.62
CA ASP A 63 -11.22 10.99 21.37
C ASP A 63 -10.51 12.03 20.50
N GLN A 64 -10.52 11.87 19.17
CA GLN A 64 -9.73 12.72 18.26
C GLN A 64 -10.53 13.88 17.65
N ARG A 65 -11.87 13.87 17.70
CA ARG A 65 -12.77 14.98 17.35
C ARG A 65 -14.09 14.79 18.09
N ASP A 66 -14.77 15.86 18.47
CA ASP A 66 -16.16 15.89 18.97
C ASP A 66 -17.17 15.37 17.93
N ALA A 67 -16.99 14.13 17.45
CA ALA A 67 -17.76 13.54 16.39
C ALA A 67 -18.00 12.07 16.70
N ASP A 68 -19.28 11.72 16.86
CA ASP A 68 -19.82 10.35 16.90
C ASP A 68 -19.62 9.59 15.57
N ILE A 69 -18.57 9.91 14.79
CA ILE A 69 -18.26 9.26 13.54
C ILE A 69 -17.31 8.10 13.83
N TYR A 70 -17.87 6.90 13.89
CA TYR A 70 -17.12 5.65 13.85
C TYR A 70 -16.88 5.28 12.38
N GLY A 71 -15.65 5.40 11.86
CA GLY A 71 -15.37 5.04 10.46
C GLY A 71 -14.02 5.52 9.91
N THR A 72 -13.87 5.34 8.60
CA THR A 72 -12.71 5.77 7.82
C THR A 72 -12.71 7.30 7.65
N GLN A 73 -11.74 7.97 8.27
CA GLN A 73 -11.49 9.41 8.17
C GLN A 73 -10.91 9.80 6.81
N SER A 74 -9.97 9.00 6.32
CA SER A 74 -9.28 9.23 5.07
C SER A 74 -9.09 7.93 4.32
N THR A 75 -9.09 8.02 2.99
CA THR A 75 -8.63 6.96 2.12
C THR A 75 -7.69 7.53 1.08
N TYR A 76 -6.64 6.80 0.77
CA TYR A 76 -5.69 7.16 -0.27
C TYR A 76 -5.27 5.91 -1.01
N MET A 77 -5.05 6.01 -2.31
CA MET A 77 -4.51 4.94 -3.11
C MET A 77 -3.56 5.45 -4.17
N GLU A 78 -2.56 4.65 -4.46
CA GLU A 78 -1.72 4.76 -5.64
C GLU A 78 -1.63 3.40 -6.31
N ILE A 79 -1.66 3.40 -7.64
CA ILE A 79 -1.29 2.25 -8.46
C ILE A 79 -0.42 2.75 -9.59
N GLU A 80 0.75 2.13 -9.73
CA GLU A 80 1.73 2.48 -10.74
C GLU A 80 2.18 1.26 -11.52
N ARG A 81 2.57 1.53 -12.75
CA ARG A 81 3.10 0.56 -13.68
C ARG A 81 4.37 1.11 -14.33
N ALA A 82 5.46 0.40 -14.09
CA ALA A 82 6.68 0.54 -14.84
C ALA A 82 6.64 -0.43 -16.02
N LEU A 83 6.50 0.08 -17.24
CA LEU A 83 6.54 -0.71 -18.47
C LEU A 83 7.96 -0.78 -19.00
N ASN A 84 8.46 -1.99 -19.19
CA ASN A 84 9.75 -2.23 -19.79
C ASN A 84 9.60 -3.34 -20.83
N PHE A 85 9.93 -3.06 -22.08
CA PHE A 85 9.88 -4.03 -23.18
C PHE A 85 11.27 -4.29 -23.77
N TRP A 86 12.31 -3.75 -23.13
CA TRP A 86 13.68 -3.71 -23.61
C TRP A 86 14.67 -4.07 -22.49
N GLN A 87 14.24 -4.92 -21.55
CA GLN A 87 15.02 -5.35 -20.39
C GLN A 87 16.39 -5.93 -20.78
N GLU A 88 16.44 -6.62 -21.92
CA GLU A 88 17.65 -7.28 -22.44
C GLU A 88 18.56 -6.36 -23.25
N SER A 89 18.27 -5.05 -23.29
CA SER A 89 19.05 -4.06 -24.04
C SER A 89 19.96 -3.23 -23.13
N SER A 90 20.79 -2.36 -23.73
CA SER A 90 21.55 -1.36 -22.98
C SER A 90 20.68 -0.34 -22.23
N LEU A 91 19.38 -0.27 -22.54
CA LEU A 91 18.40 0.57 -21.84
C LEU A 91 17.59 -0.23 -20.82
N GLY A 92 17.96 -1.47 -20.51
CA GLY A 92 17.17 -2.38 -19.67
C GLY A 92 16.85 -1.85 -18.27
N ALA A 93 17.63 -0.89 -17.76
CA ALA A 93 17.36 -0.22 -16.48
C ALA A 93 16.28 0.89 -16.57
N LEU A 94 15.85 1.29 -17.76
CA LEU A 94 14.85 2.33 -17.99
C LEU A 94 13.46 1.72 -18.21
N SER A 95 12.44 2.28 -17.55
CA SER A 95 11.04 1.89 -17.75
C SER A 95 10.19 3.13 -18.06
N ALA A 96 9.08 2.96 -18.79
CA ALA A 96 8.05 3.99 -18.94
C ALA A 96 7.07 3.93 -17.76
N HIS A 97 6.82 5.07 -17.12
CA HIS A 97 5.98 5.19 -15.93
C HIS A 97 4.54 5.58 -16.28
N VAL A 98 3.58 4.90 -15.66
CA VAL A 98 2.18 5.33 -15.62
C VAL A 98 1.65 5.12 -14.21
N GLU A 99 1.08 6.15 -13.63
CA GLU A 99 0.55 6.11 -12.26
C GLU A 99 -0.79 6.81 -12.15
N PHE A 100 -1.64 6.22 -11.32
CA PHE A 100 -2.88 6.80 -10.87
C PHE A 100 -2.85 6.94 -9.35
N GLN A 101 -3.12 8.15 -8.87
CA GLN A 101 -3.29 8.42 -7.45
C GLN A 101 -4.65 9.07 -7.18
N ALA A 102 -5.31 8.65 -6.12
CA ALA A 102 -6.57 9.25 -5.69
C ALA A 102 -6.74 9.13 -4.18
N GLY A 103 -7.45 10.10 -3.60
CA GLY A 103 -7.77 10.03 -2.19
C GLY A 103 -8.85 10.98 -1.77
N ARG A 104 -9.33 10.75 -0.55
CA ARG A 104 -10.33 11.56 0.13
C ARG A 104 -9.92 11.77 1.58
N PHE A 105 -10.00 13.01 2.03
CA PHE A 105 -9.83 13.39 3.43
C PHE A 105 -11.01 14.30 3.82
N GLY A 106 -11.93 13.77 4.63
CA GLY A 106 -13.19 14.47 4.93
C GLY A 106 -14.00 14.82 3.67
N ASN A 107 -14.14 16.11 3.37
CA ASN A 107 -14.83 16.62 2.17
C ASN A 107 -13.90 16.95 1.00
N PHE A 108 -12.58 16.84 1.19
CA PHE A 108 -11.61 17.04 0.13
C PHE A 108 -11.39 15.75 -0.64
N SER A 109 -11.31 15.81 -1.96
CA SER A 109 -10.98 14.66 -2.82
C SER A 109 -10.10 15.11 -3.98
N ALA A 110 -9.11 14.30 -4.32
CA ALA A 110 -8.20 14.56 -5.42
C ALA A 110 -7.98 13.28 -6.24
N ARG A 111 -7.62 13.47 -7.51
CA ARG A 111 -7.29 12.41 -8.45
C ARG A 111 -6.30 12.95 -9.48
N ASN A 112 -5.18 12.27 -9.65
CA ASN A 112 -4.17 12.63 -10.63
C ASN A 112 -3.74 11.42 -11.47
N TRP A 113 -3.25 11.70 -12.66
CA TRP A 113 -2.52 10.77 -13.51
C TRP A 113 -1.11 11.31 -13.73
N LEU A 114 -0.12 10.45 -13.58
CA LEU A 114 1.29 10.78 -13.79
C LEU A 114 1.85 9.86 -14.87
N PHE A 115 2.73 10.43 -15.68
CA PHE A 115 3.40 9.74 -16.78
C PHE A 115 4.86 10.19 -16.79
N GLY A 116 5.78 9.27 -17.04
CA GLY A 116 7.20 9.58 -16.95
C GLY A 116 8.10 8.44 -17.36
N ALA A 117 9.32 8.48 -16.85
CA ALA A 117 10.30 7.40 -16.99
C ALA A 117 10.93 7.12 -15.62
N GLU A 118 11.19 5.86 -15.35
CA GLU A 118 11.85 5.39 -14.14
C GLU A 118 13.19 4.76 -14.50
N TYR A 119 14.17 4.89 -13.60
CA TYR A 119 15.48 4.27 -13.75
C TYR A 119 15.79 3.38 -12.54
N PHE A 120 15.99 2.09 -12.79
CA PHE A 120 16.32 1.10 -11.78
C PHE A 120 17.83 1.12 -11.49
N LEU A 121 18.20 1.39 -10.24
CA LEU A 121 19.59 1.45 -9.76
C LEU A 121 20.10 0.10 -9.24
#